data_AF-A0AAN1BP98-F1
#
_entry.id   AF-A0AAN1BP98-F1
#
_cell.length_a   1.000
_cell.length_b   1.000
_cell.length_c   1.000
_cell.angle_alpha   90.00
_cell.angle_beta   90.00
_cell.angle_gamma   90.00
#
_symmetry.space_group_name_H-M   'P 1'
#
loop_
_entity.id
_entity.type
_entity.pdbx_description
1 polymer ?
#
loop_
_entity_poly.entity_id
_entity_poly.type
_entity_poly.pdbx_seq_one_letter_code
_entity_poly.pdbx_strand_id
1 'polypeptide(L)'
;MGGHKPRTLSCTHRNWLLSRCRERDFTLHGPVAEGGHGCIHWQHPNLRCGHLWLEDQRAVQSVVNPALSKQYAGNSFTVSQVVGIDTSSIRAARTGVRGDNDIVWVGRAANYAAKLTEIKLPQRTWITEDAYNRLRDEAKFGGNPKQNMWKQFSWTQQNDIPVYGSTYWWAVSN
;
A
#
# COMPACT_ATOMS: atom_id res chain seq x y z
N MET A 1 20.72 1.79 23.03
CA MET A 1 20.05 1.33 21.78
C MET A 1 18.85 2.22 21.53
N GLY A 2 19.02 3.25 20.67
CA GLY A 2 17.97 4.23 20.38
C GLY A 2 17.01 3.68 19.33
N GLY A 3 15.86 3.16 19.77
CA GLY A 3 14.81 2.71 18.87
C GLY A 3 14.13 3.91 18.21
N HIS A 4 14.06 3.92 16.88
CA HIS A 4 13.25 4.88 16.15
C HIS A 4 11.78 4.65 16.52
N LYS A 5 11.16 5.60 17.22
CA LYS A 5 9.72 5.58 17.51
C LYS A 5 8.98 5.56 16.16
N PRO A 6 8.23 4.51 15.80
CA PRO A 6 7.51 4.48 14.54
C PRO A 6 6.60 5.71 14.47
N ARG A 7 6.67 6.47 13.38
CA ARG A 7 5.86 7.68 13.24
C ARG A 7 4.40 7.28 13.22
N THR A 8 3.72 7.70 14.27
CA THR A 8 2.30 7.58 14.49
C THR A 8 1.53 8.17 13.31
N LEU A 9 0.52 7.45 12.79
CA LEU A 9 -0.43 7.93 11.78
C LEU A 9 -0.83 9.40 12.05
N SER A 10 -0.59 10.34 11.14
CA SER A 10 -0.91 11.76 11.38
C SER A 10 -1.97 12.26 10.41
N CYS A 11 -3.25 12.06 10.75
CA CYS A 11 -4.37 12.72 10.06
C CYS A 11 -5.59 12.79 10.99
N THR A 12 -6.54 13.68 10.68
CA THR A 12 -7.82 13.87 11.39
C THR A 12 -8.60 12.54 11.54
N HIS A 13 -8.39 11.62 10.60
CA HIS A 13 -8.97 10.28 10.58
C HIS A 13 -8.41 9.35 11.69
N ARG A 14 -7.17 9.57 12.16
CA ARG A 14 -6.58 8.80 13.28
C ARG A 14 -7.38 8.98 14.55
N ASN A 15 -7.73 10.22 14.90
CA ASN A 15 -8.44 10.48 16.16
C ASN A 15 -9.82 9.83 16.15
N TRP A 16 -10.49 9.84 14.99
CA TRP A 16 -11.73 9.11 14.79
C TRP A 16 -11.54 7.59 14.93
N LEU A 17 -10.55 6.99 14.26
CA LEU A 17 -10.24 5.55 14.38
C LEU A 17 -9.89 5.14 15.82
N LEU A 18 -9.08 5.94 16.50
CA LEU A 18 -8.70 5.71 17.90
C LEU A 18 -9.91 5.82 18.83
N SER A 19 -10.80 6.79 18.61
CA SER A 19 -12.03 6.93 19.41
C SER A 19 -12.94 5.72 19.22
N ARG A 20 -13.12 5.26 17.99
CA ARG A 20 -13.95 4.08 17.70
C ARG A 20 -13.34 2.79 18.25
N CYS A 21 -12.02 2.62 18.13
CA CYS A 21 -11.28 1.50 18.74
C CYS A 21 -11.20 1.60 20.28
N ARG A 22 -11.54 2.74 20.90
CA ARG A 22 -11.66 2.85 22.37
C ARG A 22 -13.00 2.31 22.86
N GLU A 23 -14.05 2.41 22.05
CA GLU A 23 -15.40 1.93 22.40
C GLU A 23 -15.52 0.41 22.26
N ARG A 24 -15.03 -0.15 21.16
CA ARG A 24 -15.00 -1.60 20.87
C ARG A 24 -14.19 -1.89 19.62
N ASP A 25 -13.76 -3.13 19.43
CA ASP A 25 -13.29 -3.61 18.12
C ASP A 25 -14.40 -3.44 17.08
N PHE A 26 -14.02 -3.09 15.85
CA PHE A 26 -14.99 -2.91 14.76
C PHE A 26 -14.43 -3.43 13.43
N THR A 27 -15.35 -3.76 12.53
CA THR A 27 -15.02 -4.21 11.18
C THR A 27 -15.09 -3.03 10.22
N LEU A 28 -14.05 -2.88 9.40
CA LEU A 28 -14.04 -1.97 8.27
C LEU A 28 -14.13 -2.76 6.97
N HIS A 29 -14.81 -2.18 6.00
CA HIS A 29 -14.84 -2.66 4.62
C HIS A 29 -14.12 -1.63 3.76
N GLY A 30 -13.02 -2.03 3.10
CA GLY A 30 -12.28 -1.13 2.24
C GLY A 30 -11.02 -1.74 1.63
N PRO A 31 -10.34 -1.00 0.74
CA PRO A 31 -9.01 -1.35 0.27
C PRO A 31 -7.99 -1.26 1.41
N VAL A 32 -7.06 -2.21 1.38
CA VAL A 32 -5.91 -2.33 2.28
C VAL A 32 -4.68 -2.36 1.40
N ALA A 33 -3.74 -1.47 1.69
CA ALA A 33 -2.46 -1.46 1.01
C ALA A 33 -1.33 -1.57 2.00
N GLU A 34 -0.27 -2.28 1.61
CA GLU A 34 0.97 -2.41 2.38
C GLU A 34 2.16 -2.06 1.47
N GLY A 35 3.03 -1.20 1.97
CA GLY A 35 4.32 -0.88 1.35
C GLY A 35 5.48 -1.46 2.13
N GLY A 36 6.67 -1.54 1.52
CA GLY A 36 7.89 -2.18 2.05
C GLY A 36 8.41 -1.74 3.43
N HIS A 37 7.73 -0.83 4.14
CA HIS A 37 7.96 -0.50 5.55
C HIS A 37 6.98 -1.21 6.51
N GLY A 38 6.19 -2.18 6.06
CA GLY A 38 5.24 -2.94 6.90
C GLY A 38 4.06 -2.11 7.42
N CYS A 39 3.78 -0.97 6.77
CA CYS A 39 2.70 -0.08 7.16
C CYS A 39 1.45 -0.41 6.34
N ILE A 40 0.41 -0.91 7.03
CA ILE A 40 -0.90 -1.18 6.44
C ILE A 40 -1.76 0.08 6.51
N HIS A 41 -2.16 0.59 5.35
CA HIS A 41 -3.02 1.75 5.24
C HIS A 41 -4.42 1.34 4.78
N TRP A 42 -5.44 1.67 5.57
CA TRP A 42 -6.84 1.54 5.19
C TRP A 42 -7.34 2.86 4.63
N GLN A 43 -8.02 2.82 3.47
CA GLN A 43 -8.57 4.02 2.83
C GLN A 43 -10.09 3.91 2.63
N HIS A 44 -10.73 5.08 2.56
CA HIS A 44 -12.17 5.20 2.32
C HIS A 44 -12.57 4.58 0.96
N PRO A 45 -13.72 3.90 0.85
CA PRO A 45 -14.13 3.13 -0.34
C PRO A 45 -14.35 3.93 -1.65
N ASN A 46 -14.30 5.26 -1.64
CA ASN A 46 -14.46 6.11 -2.84
C ASN A 46 -13.12 6.30 -3.59
N LEU A 47 -12.56 5.17 -4.01
CA LEU A 47 -11.22 4.92 -4.55
C LEU A 47 -10.70 5.99 -5.53
N ARG A 48 -9.87 6.92 -5.02
CA ARG A 48 -8.74 7.53 -5.75
C ARG A 48 -7.42 6.78 -5.51
N CYS A 49 -7.46 5.67 -4.76
CA CYS A 49 -6.28 5.04 -4.20
C CYS A 49 -5.26 4.61 -5.25
N GLY A 50 -5.70 4.12 -6.42
CA GLY A 50 -4.79 3.68 -7.49
C GLY A 50 -3.84 4.79 -7.96
N HIS A 51 -4.26 6.05 -7.93
CA HIS A 51 -3.37 7.18 -8.21
C HIS A 51 -2.29 7.34 -7.13
N LEU A 52 -2.67 7.34 -5.86
CA LEU A 52 -1.76 7.58 -4.74
C LEU A 52 -0.61 6.56 -4.69
N TRP A 53 -0.89 5.27 -4.91
CA TRP A 53 0.16 4.24 -4.83
C TRP A 53 1.18 4.34 -5.96
N LEU A 54 0.70 4.75 -7.14
CA LEU A 54 1.55 5.01 -8.29
C LEU A 54 2.35 6.32 -8.13
N GLU A 55 1.84 7.29 -7.36
CA GLU A 55 2.55 8.51 -6.94
C GLU A 55 3.66 8.21 -5.91
N ASP A 56 3.40 7.34 -4.93
CA ASP A 56 4.41 6.91 -3.94
C ASP A 56 5.61 6.25 -4.63
N GLN A 57 5.35 5.45 -5.67
CA GLN A 57 6.42 4.83 -6.46
C GLN A 57 7.30 5.88 -7.16
N ARG A 58 6.71 6.99 -7.62
CA ARG A 58 7.48 8.12 -8.16
C ARG A 58 8.33 8.77 -7.07
N ALA A 59 7.84 8.95 -5.85
CA ALA A 59 8.61 9.57 -4.78
C ALA A 59 9.92 8.80 -4.51
N VAL A 60 9.88 7.47 -4.54
CA VAL A 60 11.10 6.65 -4.42
C VAL A 60 12.08 6.91 -5.56
N GLN A 61 11.59 6.93 -6.81
CA GLN A 61 12.45 7.10 -7.98
C GLN A 61 13.01 8.52 -8.14
N SER A 62 12.21 9.55 -7.81
CA SER A 62 12.51 10.96 -8.12
C SER A 62 13.01 11.77 -6.93
N VAL A 63 12.77 11.30 -5.70
CA VAL A 63 13.20 12.01 -4.48
C VAL A 63 14.19 11.18 -3.69
N VAL A 64 13.82 9.94 -3.33
CA VAL A 64 14.63 9.11 -2.43
C VAL A 64 15.94 8.71 -3.09
N ASN A 65 15.89 8.07 -4.26
CA ASN A 65 17.11 7.60 -4.94
C ASN A 65 18.08 8.75 -5.28
N PRO A 66 17.62 9.90 -5.84
CA PRO A 66 18.51 11.04 -6.06
C PRO A 66 19.14 11.61 -4.78
N ALA A 67 18.37 11.71 -3.69
CA ALA A 67 18.91 12.16 -2.40
C ALA A 67 19.94 11.16 -1.84
N LEU A 68 19.68 9.86 -1.96
CA LEU A 68 20.57 8.79 -1.54
C LEU A 68 21.89 8.81 -2.30
N SER A 69 21.85 8.93 -3.63
CA SER A 69 23.05 9.02 -4.46
C SER A 69 23.87 10.28 -4.15
N LYS A 70 23.21 11.40 -3.82
CA LYS A 70 23.88 12.64 -3.40
C LYS A 70 24.55 12.51 -2.04
N GLN A 71 23.89 11.87 -1.08
CA GLN A 71 24.40 11.70 0.28
C GLN A 71 25.53 10.66 0.35
N TYR A 72 25.43 9.58 -0.44
CA TYR A 72 26.38 8.48 -0.45
C TYR A 72 26.99 8.34 -1.85
N ALA A 73 27.96 9.23 -2.15
CA ALA A 73 28.69 9.21 -3.40
C ALA A 73 29.40 7.86 -3.60
N GLY A 74 29.21 7.22 -4.76
CA GLY A 74 29.81 5.93 -5.09
C GLY A 74 28.99 4.70 -4.70
N ASN A 75 27.75 4.86 -4.22
CA ASN A 75 26.85 3.71 -4.08
C ASN A 75 26.44 3.15 -5.45
N SER A 76 26.31 1.81 -5.54
CA SER A 76 25.83 1.11 -6.74
C SER A 76 24.42 0.54 -6.57
N PHE A 77 23.80 0.75 -5.40
CA PHE A 77 22.48 0.21 -5.08
C PHE A 77 21.39 1.25 -5.30
N THR A 78 20.24 0.79 -5.77
CA THR A 78 19.03 1.60 -5.90
C THR A 78 17.98 1.05 -4.94
N VAL A 79 17.30 1.95 -4.22
CA VAL A 79 16.16 1.56 -3.40
C VAL A 79 14.98 1.28 -4.32
N SER A 80 14.35 0.14 -4.09
CA SER A 80 13.08 -0.21 -4.71
C SER A 80 12.04 -0.46 -3.62
N GLN A 81 10.82 -0.03 -3.90
CA GLN A 81 9.66 -0.30 -3.07
C GLN A 81 8.67 -1.12 -3.88
N VAL A 82 8.00 -2.05 -3.20
CA VAL A 82 6.86 -2.79 -3.73
C VAL A 82 5.66 -2.48 -2.85
N VAL A 83 4.49 -2.30 -3.47
CA VAL A 83 3.22 -2.05 -2.80
C VAL A 83 2.25 -3.17 -3.18
N GLY A 84 1.65 -3.80 -2.17
CA GLY A 84 0.59 -4.80 -2.32
C GLY A 84 -0.75 -4.24 -1.90
N ILE A 85 -1.81 -4.50 -2.66
CA ILE A 85 -3.16 -3.98 -2.40
C ILE A 85 -4.18 -5.11 -2.51
N ASP A 86 -5.05 -5.20 -1.52
CA ASP A 86 -6.18 -6.12 -1.52
C ASP A 86 -7.39 -5.47 -0.87
N THR A 87 -8.54 -6.10 -0.93
CA THR A 87 -9.76 -5.60 -0.31
C THR A 87 -10.58 -6.72 0.30
N SER A 88 -10.89 -6.60 1.58
CA SER A 88 -11.76 -7.52 2.30
C SER A 88 -12.36 -6.80 3.50
N SER A 89 -13.29 -7.44 4.18
CA SER A 89 -13.61 -7.07 5.55
C SER A 89 -12.34 -7.27 6.41
N ILE A 90 -11.98 -6.25 7.19
CA ILE A 90 -10.87 -6.32 8.15
C ILE A 90 -11.36 -5.90 9.54
N ARG A 91 -10.86 -6.55 10.58
CA ARG A 91 -11.13 -6.16 11.97
C ARG A 91 -10.01 -5.25 12.45
N ALA A 92 -10.39 -4.06 12.92
CA ALA A 92 -9.49 -3.21 13.68
C ALA A 92 -9.51 -3.68 15.13
N ALA A 93 -8.35 -4.04 15.66
CA ALA A 93 -8.19 -4.43 17.05
C ALA A 93 -7.10 -3.58 17.71
N ARG A 94 -7.26 -3.35 19.01
CA ARG A 94 -6.21 -2.74 19.82
C ARG A 94 -5.27 -3.84 20.31
N THR A 95 -3.98 -3.67 20.08
CA THR A 95 -2.96 -4.54 20.66
C THR A 95 -1.96 -3.69 21.45
N GLY A 96 -1.43 -4.23 22.54
CA GLY A 96 -0.46 -3.54 23.39
C GLY A 96 -0.77 -3.62 24.88
N VAL A 97 0.09 -2.98 25.67
CA VAL A 97 0.01 -2.93 27.13
C VAL A 97 -0.54 -1.57 27.58
N ARG A 98 -1.03 -1.49 28.83
CA ARG A 98 -1.65 -0.26 29.36
C ARG A 98 -0.67 0.93 29.28
N GLY A 99 -0.97 1.88 28.39
CA GLY A 99 -0.16 3.09 28.17
C GLY A 99 0.51 3.14 26.80
N ASP A 100 0.61 2.02 26.08
CA ASP A 100 1.16 1.94 24.73
C ASP A 100 0.34 0.96 23.88
N ASN A 101 -0.60 1.51 23.10
CA ASN A 101 -1.59 0.76 22.35
C ASN A 101 -1.51 1.14 20.87
N ASP A 102 -1.27 0.14 20.02
CA ASP A 102 -1.35 0.29 18.57
C ASP A 102 -2.66 -0.28 18.03
N ILE A 103 -3.08 0.20 16.86
CA ILE A 103 -4.18 -0.37 16.10
C ILE A 103 -3.57 -1.37 15.12
N VAL A 104 -4.04 -2.62 15.18
CA VAL A 104 -3.71 -3.66 14.20
C VAL A 104 -4.93 -4.00 13.35
N TRP A 105 -4.64 -4.38 12.11
CA TRP A 105 -5.63 -4.82 11.14
C TRP A 105 -5.53 -6.32 10.98
N VAL A 106 -6.65 -7.03 11.23
CA VAL A 106 -6.72 -8.48 11.09
C VAL A 106 -7.72 -8.83 10.00
N GLY A 107 -7.25 -9.50 8.95
CA GLY A 107 -8.11 -9.98 7.86
C GLY A 107 -7.34 -10.44 6.64
N ARG A 108 -8.06 -11.01 5.66
CA ARG A 108 -7.49 -11.52 4.39
C ARG A 108 -6.69 -10.43 3.68
N ALA A 109 -7.27 -9.23 3.58
CA ALA A 109 -6.64 -8.13 2.86
C ALA A 109 -5.32 -7.64 3.45
N ALA A 110 -5.17 -7.67 4.78
CA ALA A 110 -3.89 -7.37 5.40
C ALA A 110 -2.82 -8.42 5.03
N ASN A 111 -3.17 -9.70 5.16
CA ASN A 111 -2.25 -10.80 4.85
C ASN A 111 -1.86 -10.84 3.36
N TYR A 112 -2.83 -10.68 2.47
CA TYR A 112 -2.57 -10.71 1.03
C TYR A 112 -1.79 -9.47 0.59
N ALA A 113 -2.13 -8.27 1.07
CA ALA A 113 -1.35 -7.07 0.80
C ALA A 113 0.12 -7.25 1.20
N ALA A 114 0.40 -7.79 2.41
CA ALA A 114 1.76 -8.10 2.87
C ALA A 114 2.50 -9.01 1.89
N LYS A 115 1.92 -10.18 1.58
CA LYS A 115 2.57 -11.17 0.71
C LYS A 115 2.75 -10.69 -0.73
N LEU A 116 1.87 -9.83 -1.24
CA LEU A 116 2.02 -9.23 -2.56
C LEU A 116 3.29 -8.37 -2.66
N THR A 117 3.77 -7.78 -1.55
CA THR A 117 5.04 -7.03 -1.55
C THR A 117 6.27 -7.90 -1.75
N GLU A 118 6.16 -9.21 -1.53
CA GLU A 118 7.26 -10.17 -1.68
C GLU A 118 7.44 -10.63 -3.13
N ILE A 119 6.55 -10.26 -4.06
CA ILE A 119 6.62 -10.66 -5.45
C ILE A 119 7.82 -10.00 -6.14
N LYS A 120 8.81 -10.81 -6.51
CA LYS A 120 10.07 -10.39 -7.15
C LYS A 120 9.98 -10.34 -8.67
N LEU A 121 9.06 -9.54 -9.19
CA LEU A 121 8.89 -9.29 -10.63
C LEU A 121 9.13 -7.81 -10.94
N PRO A 122 9.22 -7.38 -12.21
CA PRO A 122 9.50 -5.97 -12.57
C PRO A 122 8.42 -4.97 -12.11
N GLN A 123 7.19 -5.42 -11.91
CA GLN A 123 6.09 -4.61 -11.42
C GLN A 123 6.35 -4.24 -9.96
N ARG A 124 5.86 -3.07 -9.58
CA ARG A 124 6.13 -2.47 -8.26
C ARG A 124 4.84 -2.23 -7.49
N THR A 125 3.71 -2.25 -8.17
CA THR A 125 2.38 -2.21 -7.55
C THR A 125 1.64 -3.47 -7.94
N TRP A 126 1.23 -4.24 -6.94
CA TRP A 126 0.50 -5.49 -7.06
C TRP A 126 -0.86 -5.36 -6.42
N ILE A 127 -1.89 -5.84 -7.11
CA ILE A 127 -3.25 -5.81 -6.60
C ILE A 127 -3.95 -7.14 -6.85
N THR A 128 -4.81 -7.55 -5.93
CA THR A 128 -5.69 -8.70 -6.17
C THR A 128 -6.77 -8.38 -7.20
N GLU A 129 -7.34 -9.40 -7.82
CA GLU A 129 -8.49 -9.23 -8.71
C GLU A 129 -9.68 -8.53 -8.04
N ASP A 130 -9.99 -8.88 -6.78
CA ASP A 130 -11.03 -8.22 -5.99
C ASP A 130 -10.81 -6.70 -5.91
N ALA A 131 -9.56 -6.28 -5.65
CA ALA A 131 -9.19 -4.88 -5.56
C ALA A 131 -9.22 -4.20 -6.94
N TYR A 132 -8.69 -4.87 -7.97
CA TYR A 132 -8.72 -4.39 -9.35
C TYR A 132 -10.14 -4.13 -9.84
N ASN A 133 -11.06 -5.04 -9.57
CA ASN A 133 -12.46 -4.92 -9.99
C ASN A 133 -13.15 -3.71 -9.37
N ARG A 134 -12.72 -3.26 -8.19
CA ARG A 134 -13.23 -2.06 -7.52
C ARG A 134 -12.57 -0.76 -8.00
N LEU A 135 -11.45 -0.81 -8.72
CA LEU A 135 -10.81 0.40 -9.23
C LEU A 135 -11.71 1.12 -10.24
N ARG A 136 -11.69 2.46 -10.17
CA ARG A 136 -12.27 3.33 -11.20
C ARG A 136 -11.45 3.26 -12.48
N ASP A 137 -12.07 3.59 -13.61
CA ASP A 137 -11.39 3.60 -14.91
C ASP A 137 -10.14 4.48 -14.95
N GLU A 138 -10.17 5.64 -14.30
CA GLU A 138 -9.03 6.56 -14.18
C GLU A 138 -7.82 5.93 -13.46
N ALA A 139 -8.04 4.91 -12.64
CA ALA A 139 -6.99 4.15 -11.95
C ALA A 139 -6.60 2.86 -12.69
N LYS A 140 -7.42 2.41 -13.65
CA LYS A 140 -7.14 1.24 -14.50
C LYS A 140 -6.39 1.63 -15.77
N PHE A 141 -6.73 2.79 -16.33
CA PHE A 141 -6.29 3.22 -17.64
C PHE A 141 -5.52 4.54 -17.55
N GLY A 142 -4.46 4.65 -18.34
CA GLY A 142 -3.63 5.86 -18.42
C GLY A 142 -2.97 6.01 -19.80
N GLY A 143 -2.21 7.09 -19.97
CA GLY A 143 -1.53 7.41 -21.23
C GLY A 143 -2.41 8.01 -22.31
N ASN A 144 -1.77 8.40 -23.42
CA ASN A 144 -2.43 8.86 -24.65
C ASN A 144 -1.74 8.17 -25.85
N PRO A 145 -2.36 7.16 -26.49
CA PRO A 145 -3.73 6.68 -26.32
C PRO A 145 -3.98 5.96 -24.98
N LYS A 146 -5.25 5.93 -24.56
CA LYS A 146 -5.70 5.29 -23.31
C LYS A 146 -5.42 3.78 -23.34
N GLN A 147 -4.60 3.30 -22.43
CA GLN A 147 -4.19 1.90 -22.33
C GLN A 147 -4.33 1.38 -20.90
N ASN A 148 -4.58 0.07 -20.77
CA ASN A 148 -4.65 -0.58 -19.46
C ASN A 148 -3.26 -0.60 -18.84
N MET A 149 -3.14 -0.03 -17.64
CA MET A 149 -1.87 0.07 -16.92
C MET A 149 -1.50 -1.24 -16.19
N TRP A 150 -2.43 -2.17 -16.11
CA TRP A 150 -2.33 -3.39 -15.32
C TRP A 150 -2.17 -4.61 -16.23
N LYS A 151 -1.16 -5.42 -15.95
CA LYS A 151 -0.98 -6.72 -16.58
C LYS A 151 -1.41 -7.81 -15.60
N GLN A 152 -2.19 -8.78 -16.08
CA GLN A 152 -2.61 -9.93 -15.28
C GLN A 152 -1.47 -10.96 -15.15
N PHE A 153 -1.37 -11.56 -13.97
CA PHE A 153 -0.45 -12.63 -13.62
C PHE A 153 -1.17 -13.68 -12.76
N SER A 154 -0.62 -14.88 -12.71
CA SER A 154 -1.05 -15.93 -11.78
C SER A 154 -0.13 -15.94 -10.55
N TRP A 155 -0.71 -15.82 -9.36
CA TRP A 155 0.05 -15.83 -8.11
C TRP A 155 0.29 -17.26 -7.64
N THR A 156 1.36 -17.87 -8.13
CA THR A 156 1.67 -19.30 -7.91
C THR A 156 1.81 -19.67 -6.43
N GLN A 157 2.30 -18.75 -5.58
CA GLN A 157 2.40 -18.98 -4.13
C GLN A 157 1.05 -18.97 -3.40
N GLN A 158 -0.05 -18.60 -4.06
CA GLN A 158 -1.40 -18.57 -3.50
C GLN A 158 -2.39 -19.26 -4.46
N ASN A 159 -2.14 -20.52 -4.80
CA ASN A 159 -3.04 -21.36 -5.60
C ASN A 159 -3.44 -20.74 -6.95
N ASP A 160 -2.47 -20.10 -7.62
CA ASP A 160 -2.64 -19.46 -8.93
C ASP A 160 -3.76 -18.40 -8.99
N ILE A 161 -4.08 -17.77 -7.84
CA ILE A 161 -5.05 -16.67 -7.78
C ILE A 161 -4.63 -15.56 -8.76
N PRO A 162 -5.57 -15.01 -9.56
CA PRO A 162 -5.27 -13.91 -10.48
C PRO A 162 -4.91 -12.64 -9.70
N VAL A 163 -3.77 -12.05 -10.07
CA VAL A 163 -3.29 -10.77 -9.56
C VAL A 163 -2.90 -9.87 -10.71
N TYR A 164 -2.95 -8.57 -10.48
CA TYR A 164 -2.61 -7.56 -11.47
C TYR A 164 -1.39 -6.78 -11.01
N GLY A 165 -0.42 -6.62 -11.90
CA GLY A 165 0.81 -5.88 -11.64
C GLY A 165 0.97 -4.70 -12.58
N SER A 166 1.40 -3.55 -12.05
CA SER A 166 1.67 -2.33 -12.81
C SER A 166 3.11 -1.86 -12.67
N THR A 167 3.63 -1.31 -13.76
CA THR A 167 4.91 -0.57 -13.83
C THR A 167 4.70 0.93 -14.03
N TYR A 168 3.45 1.41 -14.08
CA TYR A 168 3.16 2.82 -14.29
C TYR A 168 3.45 3.64 -13.02
N TRP A 169 3.63 4.95 -13.18
CA TRP A 169 3.65 5.93 -12.10
C TRP A 169 3.05 7.24 -12.62
N TRP A 170 2.39 8.01 -11.74
CA TRP A 170 1.86 9.32 -12.12
C TRP A 170 2.85 10.43 -11.73
N ALA A 171 3.00 11.43 -12.58
CA ALA A 171 3.61 12.67 -12.18
C ALA A 171 2.63 13.42 -11.28
N VAL A 172 3.03 13.72 -10.04
CA VAL A 172 2.29 14.68 -9.23
C VAL A 172 2.45 16.03 -9.91
N SER A 173 1.36 16.59 -10.41
CA SER A 173 1.34 17.98 -10.88
C SER A 173 1.65 18.88 -9.68
N ASN A 174 2.72 19.67 -9.78
CA ASN A 174 3.03 20.75 -8.83
C ASN A 174 1.93 21.80 -8.82
#